data_AF-A0A7I4Y8L8-F1
#
_entry.id   AF-A0A7I4Y8L8-F1
#
_cell.length_a   1.000
_cell.length_b   1.000
_cell.length_c   1.000
_cell.angle_alpha   90.00
_cell.angle_beta   90.00
_cell.angle_gamma   90.00
#
_symmetry.space_group_name_H-M   'P 1'
#
loop_
_entity.id
_entity.type
_entity.pdbx_description
1 polymer ?
#
loop_
_entity_poly.entity_id
_entity_poly.type
_entity_poly.pdbx_seq_one_letter_code
_entity_poly.pdbx_strand_id
1 'polypeptide(L)'
;MLRLFLQIALFQVIVSSTVDFSFNRLFRTNQYIIISQQLCQTKYESDINDRSCPRAFIPISREQQKSVPVCDYPVRVHLIRDSEQRRPPRALFIGRLRNGQTVAFVEDIVAPRLPSFNRTSNLYTRIINFGSRPHKYMNQYNTNFTLYDNTYQLLYLINHDSNGTLHGSILRLSNLFPDTTGAQRVVTSLIHNFVVHPANKMRKGWIEDPYSEEVYYTTSDGGITTIHSLPMSRLLSAFKEGKAGKKILSYSDDRTFVSVTSGVLITQQSQDDHTSFFVRSITNLNETTIGVSCGFTHERWGDGNPGSPYLAIIRDWEYCQIRDGPHADPATCLEEREQWLLREGMKSNSTNLLFLALLIVLIILVTLLLLLLLYICWLRRSLDDSFDEVPQAPNFAALYPHCPGPYPDMDVSVDRWNY
;
A
#
# COMPACT_ATOMS: atom_id res chain seq x y z
N MET A 1 -32.65 29.60 11.57
CA MET A 1 -31.89 28.44 12.10
C MET A 1 -31.69 27.33 11.06
N LEU A 2 -32.73 26.80 10.41
CA LEU A 2 -32.60 25.73 9.39
C LEU A 2 -31.63 26.06 8.24
N ARG A 3 -31.66 27.29 7.71
CA ARG A 3 -30.72 27.76 6.67
C ARG A 3 -29.26 27.80 7.13
N LEU A 4 -29.02 28.10 8.42
CA LEU A 4 -27.67 28.16 8.97
C LEU A 4 -27.07 26.75 9.10
N PHE A 5 -27.88 25.79 9.57
CA PHE A 5 -27.48 24.38 9.61
C PHE A 5 -27.27 23.79 8.21
N LEU A 6 -28.11 24.14 7.24
CA LEU A 6 -27.95 23.70 5.85
C LEU A 6 -26.67 24.27 5.22
N GLN A 7 -26.34 25.54 5.52
CA GLN A 7 -25.11 26.16 5.04
C GLN A 7 -23.86 25.58 5.70
N ILE A 8 -23.89 25.25 7.00
CA ILE A 8 -22.77 24.58 7.68
C ILE A 8 -22.58 23.15 7.13
N ALA A 9 -23.67 22.41 6.88
CA ALA A 9 -23.61 21.09 6.27
C ALA A 9 -23.09 21.14 4.82
N LEU A 10 -23.53 22.10 4.01
CA LEU A 10 -23.01 22.32 2.65
C LEU A 10 -21.54 22.77 2.67
N PHE A 11 -21.12 23.59 3.64
CA PHE A 11 -19.72 23.99 3.77
C PHE A 11 -18.82 22.82 4.20
N GLN A 12 -19.31 21.92 5.07
CA GLN A 12 -18.58 20.68 5.40
C GLN A 12 -18.53 19.68 4.24
N VAL A 13 -19.53 19.65 3.36
CA VAL A 13 -19.51 18.82 2.15
C VAL A 13 -18.59 19.41 1.07
N ILE A 14 -18.47 20.73 0.96
CA ILE A 14 -17.62 21.39 -0.05
C ILE A 14 -16.14 21.43 0.36
N VAL A 15 -15.82 21.30 1.66
CA VAL A 15 -14.43 21.10 2.15
C VAL A 15 -13.98 19.64 2.02
N SER A 16 -14.76 18.77 1.37
CA SER A 16 -14.35 17.43 0.94
C SER A 16 -13.31 17.50 -0.18
N SER A 17 -12.06 17.75 0.24
CA SER A 17 -10.81 17.23 -0.32
C SER A 17 -10.65 17.34 -1.85
N THR A 18 -9.88 18.33 -2.29
CA THR A 18 -8.89 18.03 -3.34
C THR A 18 -7.97 16.95 -2.76
N VAL A 19 -8.23 15.69 -3.11
CA VAL A 19 -7.41 14.56 -2.66
C VAL A 19 -6.07 14.69 -3.36
N ASP A 20 -5.11 15.34 -2.69
CA ASP A 20 -3.70 15.26 -3.07
C ASP A 20 -3.30 13.78 -3.01
N PHE A 21 -2.89 13.24 -4.16
CA PHE A 21 -2.43 11.86 -4.31
C PHE A 21 -0.93 11.80 -4.05
N SER A 22 -0.51 10.92 -3.12
CA SER A 22 0.88 10.67 -2.80
C SER A 22 1.21 9.17 -2.83
N PHE A 23 2.50 8.84 -2.95
CA PHE A 23 2.98 7.47 -2.86
C PHE A 23 2.67 6.84 -1.50
N ASN A 24 2.78 7.62 -0.42
CA ASN A 24 2.43 7.17 0.92
C ASN A 24 0.96 6.70 0.97
N ARG A 25 0.04 7.45 0.38
CA ARG A 25 -1.39 7.09 0.28
C ARG A 25 -1.63 5.87 -0.61
N LEU A 26 -0.92 5.78 -1.74
CA LEU A 26 -1.00 4.61 -2.63
C LEU A 26 -0.55 3.32 -1.94
N PHE A 27 0.50 3.39 -1.13
CA PHE A 27 1.01 2.25 -0.37
C PHE A 27 0.28 2.03 0.95
N ARG A 28 -0.55 2.98 1.40
CA ARG A 28 -1.19 3.03 2.72
C ARG A 28 -0.18 2.88 3.87
N THR A 29 0.99 3.49 3.69
CA THR A 29 2.06 3.54 4.70
C THR A 29 3.09 4.61 4.32
N ASN A 30 3.66 5.29 5.30
CA ASN A 30 4.86 6.13 5.15
C ASN A 30 6.15 5.38 5.51
N GLN A 31 6.05 4.13 5.96
CA GLN A 31 7.16 3.28 6.38
C GLN A 31 7.57 2.38 5.22
N TYR A 32 8.35 2.90 4.27
CA TYR A 32 8.85 2.09 3.15
C TYR A 32 10.21 2.54 2.60
N ILE A 33 10.88 1.60 1.93
CA ILE A 33 12.06 1.83 1.09
C ILE A 33 11.77 1.32 -0.32
N ILE A 34 12.04 2.14 -1.33
CA ILE A 34 12.07 1.74 -2.73
C ILE A 34 13.49 1.30 -3.08
N ILE A 35 13.61 0.08 -3.62
CA ILE A 35 14.83 -0.46 -4.18
C ILE A 35 14.70 -0.45 -5.70
N SER A 36 15.65 0.20 -6.37
CA SER A 36 15.76 0.19 -7.83
C SER A 36 17.10 -0.40 -8.24
N GLN A 37 17.07 -1.40 -9.10
CA GLN A 37 18.26 -1.98 -9.72
C GLN A 37 18.20 -1.75 -11.21
N GLN A 38 19.20 -1.04 -11.75
CA GLN A 38 19.37 -0.88 -13.19
C GLN A 38 20.84 -1.16 -13.53
N LEU A 39 21.08 -2.06 -14.50
CA LEU A 39 22.41 -2.60 -14.78
C LEU A 39 23.07 -3.11 -13.48
N CYS A 40 24.20 -2.53 -13.06
CA CYS A 40 24.87 -2.82 -11.79
C CYS A 40 24.72 -1.72 -10.73
N GLN A 41 23.88 -0.71 -10.95
CA GLN A 41 23.62 0.31 -9.96
C GLN A 41 22.35 -0.03 -9.16
N THR A 42 22.47 0.00 -7.83
CA THR A 42 21.33 -0.11 -6.92
C THR A 42 21.08 1.25 -6.26
N LYS A 43 19.83 1.67 -6.24
CA LYS A 43 19.35 2.86 -5.53
C LYS A 43 18.39 2.42 -4.42
N TYR A 44 18.57 2.97 -3.23
CA TYR A 44 17.69 2.81 -2.08
C TYR A 44 17.14 4.19 -1.75
N GLU A 45 15.81 4.32 -1.75
CA GLU A 45 15.15 5.58 -1.45
C GLU A 45 14.08 5.41 -0.38
N SER A 46 14.05 6.31 0.60
CA SER A 46 12.99 6.38 1.61
C SER A 46 12.57 7.83 1.85
N ASP A 47 11.52 8.01 2.67
CA ASP A 47 11.06 9.33 3.12
C ASP A 47 10.74 10.27 1.94
N ILE A 48 9.94 9.76 0.99
CA ILE A 48 9.61 10.48 -0.24
C ILE A 48 8.51 11.49 0.05
N ASN A 49 8.79 12.76 -0.25
CA ASN A 49 7.82 13.84 -0.08
C ASN A 49 6.58 13.60 -0.97
N ASP A 50 5.39 13.88 -0.42
CA ASP A 50 4.07 13.53 -0.98
C ASP A 50 3.83 14.08 -2.40
N ARG A 51 4.53 15.15 -2.79
CA ARG A 51 4.38 15.82 -4.09
C ARG A 51 5.59 15.64 -5.01
N SER A 52 6.45 14.66 -4.74
CA SER A 52 7.66 14.40 -5.50
C SER A 52 7.71 13.00 -6.07
N CYS A 53 8.32 12.87 -7.24
CA CYS A 53 8.56 11.57 -7.84
C CYS A 53 9.80 10.89 -7.21
N PRO A 54 9.74 9.57 -6.94
CA PRO A 54 10.88 8.81 -6.46
C PRO A 54 12.09 8.97 -7.36
N ARG A 55 13.20 9.41 -6.79
CA ARG A 55 14.49 9.52 -7.46
C ARG A 55 15.07 8.15 -7.82
N ALA A 56 14.63 7.08 -7.17
CA ALA A 56 14.94 5.70 -7.50
C ALA A 56 14.40 5.29 -8.89
N PHE A 57 13.36 5.96 -9.39
CA PHE A 57 12.82 5.72 -10.73
C PHE A 57 13.61 6.44 -11.83
N ILE A 58 14.44 7.43 -11.49
CA ILE A 58 15.25 8.16 -12.46
C ILE A 58 16.18 7.16 -13.18
N PRO A 59 16.10 7.04 -14.51
CA PRO A 59 16.99 6.19 -15.27
C PRO A 59 18.46 6.60 -15.12
N ILE A 60 19.39 5.66 -15.31
CA ILE A 60 20.83 5.96 -15.31
C ILE A 60 21.18 6.89 -16.49
N SER A 61 21.94 7.96 -16.21
CA SER A 61 22.43 8.86 -17.27
C SER A 61 23.60 8.23 -18.04
N ARG A 62 23.84 8.69 -19.27
CA ARG A 62 24.94 8.19 -20.11
C ARG A 62 26.31 8.34 -19.45
N GLU A 63 26.53 9.45 -18.73
CA GLU A 63 27.76 9.69 -17.98
C GLU A 63 27.91 8.71 -16.80
N GLN A 64 26.82 8.44 -16.08
CA GLN A 64 26.80 7.47 -15.01
C GLN A 64 27.07 6.05 -15.53
N GLN A 65 26.59 5.71 -16.72
CA GLN A 65 26.86 4.39 -17.31
C GLN A 65 28.36 4.18 -17.58
N LYS A 66 29.11 5.22 -17.98
CA LYS A 66 30.56 5.12 -18.20
C LYS A 66 31.35 4.81 -16.92
N SER A 67 30.81 5.17 -15.75
CA SER A 67 31.47 4.91 -14.46
C SER A 67 31.03 3.59 -13.82
N VAL A 68 29.97 2.95 -14.32
CA VAL A 68 29.53 1.63 -13.88
C VAL A 68 30.42 0.56 -14.57
N PRO A 69 30.99 -0.40 -13.82
CA PRO A 69 31.71 -1.53 -14.40
C PRO A 69 30.87 -2.20 -15.48
N VAL A 70 31.52 -2.65 -16.55
CA VAL A 70 30.89 -3.37 -17.66
C VAL A 70 29.98 -4.47 -17.11
N CYS A 71 28.67 -4.21 -17.17
CA CYS A 71 27.60 -5.11 -16.76
C CYS A 71 26.74 -5.38 -17.97
N ASP A 72 27.21 -6.34 -18.77
CA ASP A 72 26.59 -6.71 -20.04
C ASP A 72 25.30 -7.52 -19.87
N TYR A 73 24.93 -7.81 -18.61
CA TYR A 73 23.76 -8.60 -18.26
C TYR A 73 22.94 -7.89 -17.17
N PRO A 74 21.61 -7.80 -17.31
CA PRO A 74 20.76 -7.19 -16.30
C PRO A 74 20.85 -7.97 -14.98
N VAL A 75 21.23 -7.28 -13.92
CA VAL A 75 21.27 -7.86 -12.58
C VAL A 75 19.85 -8.08 -12.09
N ARG A 76 19.54 -9.32 -11.73
CA ARG A 76 18.29 -9.67 -11.06
C ARG A 76 18.47 -9.51 -9.56
N VAL A 77 17.45 -8.97 -8.90
CA VAL A 77 17.42 -8.81 -7.45
C VAL A 77 16.18 -9.53 -6.96
N HIS A 78 16.34 -10.30 -5.88
CA HIS A 78 15.22 -10.92 -5.18
C HIS A 78 15.26 -10.48 -3.71
N LEU A 79 14.11 -10.11 -3.17
CA LEU A 79 13.97 -9.82 -1.75
C LEU A 79 13.88 -11.13 -0.96
N ILE A 80 14.84 -11.34 -0.05
CA ILE A 80 14.85 -12.44 0.91
C ILE A 80 14.26 -11.93 2.22
N ARG A 81 13.12 -12.49 2.60
CA ARG A 81 12.40 -12.17 3.82
C ARG A 81 12.67 -13.26 4.86
N ASP A 82 12.70 -12.86 6.13
CA ASP A 82 12.74 -13.80 7.24
C ASP A 82 11.30 -14.18 7.59
N SER A 83 10.92 -15.46 7.42
CA SER A 83 9.55 -15.91 7.67
C SER A 83 9.14 -15.73 9.14
N GLU A 84 10.11 -15.80 10.06
CA GLU A 84 9.92 -15.52 11.48
C GLU A 84 9.90 -14.02 11.82
N GLN A 85 10.19 -13.16 10.84
CA GLN A 85 10.26 -11.70 10.97
C GLN A 85 11.22 -11.22 12.08
N ARG A 86 12.27 -12.00 12.39
CA ARG A 86 13.24 -11.66 13.44
C ARG A 86 14.41 -10.83 12.90
N ARG A 87 14.77 -11.03 11.64
CA ARG A 87 15.89 -10.37 10.97
C ARG A 87 15.40 -9.44 9.85
N PRO A 88 16.10 -8.32 9.61
CA PRO A 88 15.78 -7.44 8.49
C PRO A 88 15.93 -8.20 7.16
N PRO A 89 15.13 -7.89 6.13
CA PRO A 89 15.23 -8.58 4.86
C PRO A 89 16.56 -8.25 4.16
N ARG A 90 16.98 -9.17 3.28
CA ARG A 90 18.22 -9.09 2.52
C ARG A 90 17.93 -9.11 1.03
N ALA A 91 18.89 -8.69 0.22
CA ALA A 91 18.77 -8.72 -1.23
C ALA A 91 19.70 -9.80 -1.81
N LEU A 92 19.12 -10.75 -2.55
CA LEU A 92 19.84 -11.71 -3.39
C LEU A 92 20.09 -11.07 -4.75
N PHE A 93 21.36 -10.88 -5.09
CA PHE A 93 21.77 -10.37 -6.39
C PHE A 93 22.23 -11.53 -7.25
N ILE A 94 21.69 -11.63 -8.46
CA ILE A 94 22.08 -12.61 -9.47
C ILE A 94 22.51 -11.84 -10.71
N GLY A 95 23.75 -12.06 -11.14
CA GLY A 95 24.32 -11.39 -12.30
C GLY A 95 25.34 -12.26 -12.98
N ARG A 96 26.18 -11.64 -13.81
CA ARG A 96 27.17 -12.33 -14.64
C ARG A 96 28.55 -11.72 -14.46
N LEU A 97 29.56 -12.58 -14.40
CA LEU A 97 30.96 -12.15 -14.47
C LEU A 97 31.36 -11.86 -15.93
N ARG A 98 32.48 -11.16 -16.13
CA ARG A 98 33.02 -10.87 -17.47
C ARG A 98 33.29 -12.12 -18.32
N ASN A 99 33.54 -13.26 -17.69
CA ASN A 99 33.76 -14.54 -18.37
C ASN A 99 32.45 -15.26 -18.76
N GLY A 100 31.29 -14.64 -18.55
CA GLY A 100 29.99 -15.20 -18.89
C GLY A 100 29.30 -16.01 -17.79
N GLN A 101 29.98 -16.32 -16.68
CA GLN A 101 29.43 -17.18 -15.64
C GLN A 101 28.37 -16.46 -14.78
N THR A 102 27.24 -17.13 -14.55
CA THR A 102 26.20 -16.64 -13.64
C THR A 102 26.61 -16.85 -12.19
N VAL A 103 26.55 -15.77 -11.41
CA VAL A 103 26.95 -15.74 -10.00
C VAL A 103 25.87 -15.08 -9.16
N ALA A 104 25.81 -15.48 -7.90
CA ALA A 104 24.90 -14.90 -6.92
C ALA A 104 25.59 -14.60 -5.59
N PHE A 105 25.13 -13.56 -4.91
CA PHE A 105 25.50 -13.26 -3.54
C PHE A 105 24.31 -12.61 -2.82
N VAL A 106 24.32 -12.65 -1.49
CA VAL A 106 23.29 -12.02 -0.65
C VAL A 106 23.93 -10.95 0.18
N GLU A 107 23.24 -9.82 0.29
CA GLU A 107 23.68 -8.69 1.11
C GLU A 107 22.55 -8.07 1.89
N ASP A 108 22.94 -7.42 3.00
CA ASP A 108 22.03 -6.63 3.82
C ASP A 108 21.57 -5.39 3.04
N ILE A 109 20.30 -5.06 3.22
CA ILE A 109 19.71 -3.84 2.69
C ILE A 109 20.05 -2.71 3.64
N VAL A 110 20.49 -1.59 3.08
CA VAL A 110 20.96 -0.44 3.87
C VAL A 110 19.89 0.64 3.84
N ALA A 111 19.45 1.11 5.00
CA ALA A 111 18.63 2.32 5.09
C ALA A 111 19.43 3.51 4.57
N PRO A 112 18.90 4.30 3.60
CA PRO A 112 19.51 5.56 3.25
C PRO A 112 19.51 6.47 4.49
N ARG A 113 20.70 6.91 4.91
CA ARG A 113 20.85 7.75 6.11
C ARG A 113 20.10 9.07 5.93
N LEU A 114 19.53 9.59 7.03
CA LEU A 114 18.89 10.89 7.09
C LEU A 114 19.88 11.98 6.60
N PRO A 115 19.54 12.75 5.55
CA PRO A 115 20.32 13.91 5.17
C PRO A 115 20.12 15.01 6.22
N SER A 116 21.22 15.68 6.52
CA SER A 116 21.20 16.98 7.17
C SER A 116 20.52 18.00 6.24
N PHE A 117 19.27 18.35 6.55
CA PHE A 117 18.46 19.45 6.02
C PHE A 117 18.15 19.51 4.49
N ASN A 118 16.88 19.83 4.17
CA ASN A 118 16.39 20.30 2.86
C ASN A 118 16.53 19.36 1.65
N ARG A 119 16.07 18.10 1.76
CA ARG A 119 15.93 17.19 0.60
C ARG A 119 14.51 16.63 0.48
N THR A 120 14.09 16.31 -0.75
CA THR A 120 12.78 15.72 -1.07
C THR A 120 12.66 14.23 -0.71
N SER A 121 13.80 13.56 -0.51
CA SER A 121 13.89 12.15 -0.10
C SER A 121 15.32 11.77 0.30
N ASN A 122 15.44 10.62 0.98
CA ASN A 122 16.71 10.03 1.40
C ASN A 122 17.13 9.02 0.35
N LEU A 123 18.17 9.33 -0.44
CA LEU A 123 18.65 8.48 -1.52
C LEU A 123 20.08 8.00 -1.23
N TYR A 124 20.27 6.68 -1.25
CA TYR A 124 21.58 6.04 -1.24
C TYR A 124 21.77 5.25 -2.54
N THR A 125 22.89 5.49 -3.22
CA THR A 125 23.21 4.83 -4.49
C THR A 125 24.52 4.06 -4.34
N ARG A 126 24.57 2.84 -4.85
CA ARG A 126 25.77 2.02 -4.87
C ARG A 126 25.94 1.30 -6.20
N ILE A 127 27.17 0.92 -6.49
CA ILE A 127 27.53 0.13 -7.67
C ILE A 127 27.94 -1.27 -7.21
N ILE A 128 27.36 -2.29 -7.83
CA ILE A 128 27.67 -3.69 -7.58
C ILE A 128 28.78 -4.12 -8.52
N ASN A 129 29.84 -4.68 -7.93
CA ASN A 129 30.88 -5.40 -8.66
C ASN A 129 30.89 -6.85 -8.19
N PHE A 130 30.44 -7.77 -9.05
CA PHE A 130 30.39 -9.19 -8.75
C PHE A 130 31.79 -9.80 -8.54
N GLY A 131 32.80 -9.31 -9.25
CA GLY A 131 34.16 -9.87 -9.20
C GLY A 131 34.87 -9.64 -7.86
N SER A 132 34.53 -8.58 -7.13
CA SER A 132 35.15 -8.24 -5.85
C SER A 132 34.40 -8.77 -4.63
N ARG A 133 33.27 -9.45 -4.82
CA ARG A 133 32.39 -9.90 -3.73
C ARG A 133 32.47 -11.41 -3.56
N PRO A 134 32.36 -11.94 -2.33
CA PRO A 134 32.21 -13.37 -2.12
C PRO A 134 30.89 -13.84 -2.75
N HIS A 135 30.98 -14.62 -3.81
CA HIS A 135 29.82 -15.08 -4.57
C HIS A 135 29.81 -16.60 -4.74
N LYS A 136 28.64 -17.12 -5.09
CA LYS A 136 28.38 -18.50 -5.44
C LYS A 136 28.11 -18.60 -6.94
N TYR A 137 28.75 -19.55 -7.61
CA TYR A 137 28.45 -19.89 -9.00
C TYR A 137 27.12 -20.65 -9.09
N MET A 138 26.21 -20.22 -9.96
CA MET A 138 24.83 -20.70 -10.01
C MET A 138 24.55 -21.70 -11.13
N ASN A 139 25.21 -21.57 -12.28
CA ASN A 139 25.29 -22.58 -13.37
C ASN A 139 26.23 -22.05 -14.49
N GLN A 140 26.53 -22.87 -15.50
CA GLN A 140 27.32 -22.49 -16.69
C GLN A 140 26.48 -21.97 -17.87
N TYR A 141 25.15 -22.15 -17.85
CA TYR A 141 24.28 -21.75 -18.97
C TYR A 141 23.83 -20.29 -18.88
N ASN A 142 23.45 -19.73 -20.05
CA ASN A 142 22.91 -18.37 -20.14
C ASN A 142 21.54 -18.28 -19.46
N THR A 143 21.54 -17.71 -18.26
CA THR A 143 20.33 -17.40 -17.51
C THR A 143 19.46 -16.41 -18.27
N ASN A 144 18.17 -16.73 -18.38
CA ASN A 144 17.15 -15.88 -19.00
C ASN A 144 16.43 -15.06 -17.91
N PHE A 145 15.88 -15.74 -16.91
CA PHE A 145 15.27 -15.12 -15.74
C PHE A 145 15.31 -16.03 -14.53
N THR A 146 15.05 -15.45 -13.37
CA THR A 146 15.01 -16.10 -12.08
C THR A 146 13.75 -15.71 -11.34
N LEU A 147 13.25 -16.61 -10.49
CA LEU A 147 12.17 -16.35 -9.54
C LEU A 147 12.55 -16.94 -8.19
N TYR A 148 12.23 -16.23 -7.12
CA TYR A 148 12.56 -16.67 -5.77
C TYR A 148 11.30 -16.87 -4.93
N ASP A 149 11.18 -18.07 -4.37
CA ASP A 149 10.14 -18.46 -3.45
C ASP A 149 10.65 -18.33 -2.02
N ASN A 150 10.16 -17.31 -1.32
CA ASN A 150 10.53 -17.01 0.06
C ASN A 150 10.07 -18.10 1.04
N THR A 151 8.93 -18.75 0.77
CA THR A 151 8.29 -19.72 1.67
C THR A 151 9.13 -20.99 1.80
N TYR A 152 9.65 -21.48 0.68
CA TYR A 152 10.46 -22.71 0.65
C TYR A 152 11.96 -22.46 0.43
N GLN A 153 12.38 -21.20 0.31
CA GLN A 153 13.75 -20.78 -0.01
C GLN A 153 14.25 -21.43 -1.31
N LEU A 154 13.38 -21.47 -2.33
CA LEU A 154 13.67 -22.06 -3.62
C LEU A 154 13.94 -20.97 -4.66
N LEU A 155 15.04 -21.11 -5.37
CA LEU A 155 15.37 -20.32 -6.54
C LEU A 155 15.10 -21.14 -7.80
N TYR A 156 14.21 -20.63 -8.64
CA TYR A 156 13.95 -21.16 -9.97
C TYR A 156 14.86 -20.42 -10.96
N LEU A 157 15.81 -21.13 -11.54
CA LEU A 157 16.75 -20.62 -12.52
C LEU A 157 16.34 -21.11 -13.91
N ILE A 158 15.85 -20.20 -14.76
CA ILE A 158 15.47 -20.54 -16.13
C ILE A 158 16.56 -20.08 -17.10
N ASN A 159 17.14 -21.04 -17.80
CA ASN A 159 18.19 -20.84 -18.78
C ASN A 159 17.67 -21.17 -20.20
N HIS A 160 18.35 -20.70 -21.23
CA HIS A 160 18.12 -21.16 -22.59
C HIS A 160 19.37 -21.86 -23.13
N ASP A 161 19.16 -22.90 -23.93
CA ASP A 161 20.24 -23.50 -24.71
C ASP A 161 20.43 -22.78 -26.06
N SER A 162 21.42 -23.22 -26.84
CA SER A 162 21.71 -22.70 -28.18
C SER A 162 20.53 -22.86 -29.16
N ASN A 163 19.63 -23.81 -28.90
CA ASN A 163 18.47 -24.10 -29.74
C ASN A 163 17.23 -23.31 -29.30
N GLY A 164 17.36 -22.42 -28.30
CA GLY A 164 16.26 -21.63 -27.75
C GLY A 164 15.26 -22.45 -26.93
N THR A 165 15.61 -23.67 -26.52
CA THR A 165 14.82 -24.44 -25.56
C THR A 165 15.11 -23.94 -24.16
N LEU A 166 14.04 -23.77 -23.38
CA LEU A 166 14.13 -23.29 -22.01
C LEU A 166 14.30 -24.47 -21.05
N HIS A 167 15.32 -24.39 -20.20
CA HIS A 167 15.63 -25.38 -19.17
C HIS A 167 15.53 -24.73 -17.80
N GLY A 168 14.86 -25.38 -16.87
CA GLY A 168 14.68 -24.91 -15.51
C GLY A 168 15.46 -25.75 -14.50
N SER A 169 16.11 -25.08 -13.56
CA SER A 169 16.73 -25.69 -12.38
C SER A 169 16.08 -25.13 -11.12
N ILE A 170 15.71 -26.02 -10.19
CA ILE A 170 15.23 -25.64 -8.86
C ILE A 170 16.39 -25.81 -7.89
N LEU A 171 16.83 -24.70 -7.30
CA LEU A 171 17.90 -24.67 -6.32
C LEU A 171 17.31 -24.32 -4.96
N ARG A 172 17.57 -25.12 -3.93
CA ARG A 172 17.33 -24.71 -2.56
C ARG A 172 18.48 -23.83 -2.11
N LEU A 173 18.16 -22.63 -1.63
CA LEU A 173 19.13 -21.74 -1.04
C LEU A 173 19.13 -21.92 0.48
N SER A 174 20.32 -21.82 1.08
CA SER A 174 20.53 -21.90 2.51
C SER A 174 21.66 -20.97 2.92
N ASN A 175 21.83 -20.76 4.22
CA ASN A 175 22.77 -19.78 4.77
C ASN A 175 22.49 -18.35 4.27
N LEU A 176 21.21 -18.01 4.13
CA LEU A 176 20.75 -16.70 3.64
C LEU A 176 20.90 -15.60 4.68
N PHE A 177 20.93 -15.96 5.96
CA PHE A 177 21.16 -15.09 7.10
C PHE A 177 22.29 -15.70 7.94
N PRO A 178 23.56 -15.56 7.50
CA PRO A 178 24.70 -16.17 8.15
C PRO A 178 24.94 -15.54 9.53
N ASP A 179 25.32 -16.36 10.50
CA ASP A 179 25.81 -15.87 11.79
C ASP A 179 27.14 -15.12 11.60
N THR A 180 27.45 -14.22 12.53
CA THR A 180 28.63 -13.33 12.48
C THR A 180 29.97 -14.07 12.36
N THR A 181 30.01 -15.36 12.69
CA THR A 181 31.20 -16.21 12.66
C THR A 181 31.26 -17.16 11.44
N GLY A 182 30.19 -17.22 10.63
CA GLY A 182 30.06 -18.15 9.52
C GLY A 182 30.59 -17.62 8.18
N ALA A 183 30.83 -18.55 7.24
CA ALA A 183 31.11 -18.17 5.86
C ALA A 183 29.91 -17.42 5.27
N GLN A 184 30.09 -16.17 4.85
CA GLN A 184 29.03 -15.30 4.31
C GLN A 184 28.54 -15.70 2.91
N ARG A 185 28.76 -16.96 2.49
CA ARG A 185 28.43 -17.43 1.14
C ARG A 185 27.10 -18.16 1.14
N VAL A 186 26.29 -17.85 0.12
CA VAL A 186 25.06 -18.60 -0.18
C VAL A 186 25.41 -20.04 -0.49
N VAL A 187 24.71 -20.96 0.15
CA VAL A 187 24.82 -22.40 -0.12
C VAL A 187 23.65 -22.81 -1.01
N THR A 188 23.96 -23.47 -2.12
CA THR A 188 22.96 -23.94 -3.10
C THR A 188 22.95 -25.47 -3.13
N SER A 189 21.75 -26.05 -3.11
CA SER A 189 21.52 -27.47 -3.35
C SER A 189 20.58 -27.63 -4.53
N LEU A 190 21.01 -28.38 -5.56
CA LEU A 190 20.12 -28.70 -6.67
C LEU A 190 19.03 -29.65 -6.20
N ILE A 191 17.78 -29.27 -6.41
CA ILE A 191 16.60 -30.10 -6.11
C ILE A 191 16.16 -30.86 -7.35
N HIS A 192 16.01 -30.16 -8.48
CA HIS A 192 15.50 -30.77 -9.70
C HIS A 192 15.85 -29.95 -10.94
N ASN A 193 16.02 -30.63 -12.08
CA ASN A 193 16.13 -30.02 -13.40
C ASN A 193 14.96 -30.48 -14.28
N PHE A 194 14.47 -29.60 -15.14
CA PHE A 194 13.36 -29.92 -16.04
C PHE A 194 13.42 -29.08 -17.32
N VAL A 195 12.78 -29.59 -18.37
CA VAL A 195 12.54 -28.82 -19.60
C VAL A 195 11.29 -27.98 -19.40
N VAL A 196 11.36 -26.70 -19.71
CA VAL A 196 10.23 -25.77 -19.60
C VAL A 196 9.31 -25.95 -20.81
N HIS A 197 8.02 -26.05 -20.56
CA HIS A 197 6.97 -26.20 -21.56
C HIS A 197 7.03 -25.06 -22.60
N PRO A 198 6.91 -25.36 -23.91
CA PRO A 198 7.04 -24.37 -24.99
C PRO A 198 6.11 -23.16 -24.88
N ALA A 199 4.93 -23.30 -24.28
CA ALA A 199 4.00 -22.19 -24.04
C ALA A 199 4.62 -21.01 -23.26
N ASN A 200 5.69 -21.25 -22.48
CA ASN A 200 6.38 -20.19 -21.73
C ASN A 200 7.30 -19.33 -22.60
N LYS A 201 7.58 -19.72 -23.85
CA LYS A 201 8.36 -18.89 -24.79
C LYS A 201 7.67 -17.56 -25.11
N MET A 202 6.35 -17.53 -25.07
CA MET A 202 5.54 -16.32 -25.30
C MET A 202 5.33 -15.47 -24.04
N ARG A 203 5.73 -15.97 -22.87
CA ARG A 203 5.53 -15.31 -21.56
C ARG A 203 6.79 -14.54 -21.18
N LYS A 204 6.65 -13.24 -20.96
CA LYS A 204 7.76 -12.33 -20.68
C LYS A 204 7.59 -11.64 -19.32
N GLY A 205 8.66 -11.02 -18.84
CA GLY A 205 8.60 -10.20 -17.62
C GLY A 205 8.16 -10.97 -16.38
N TRP A 206 8.67 -12.18 -16.16
CA TRP A 206 8.40 -12.95 -14.96
C TRP A 206 8.92 -12.24 -13.71
N ILE A 207 8.05 -11.98 -12.73
CA ILE A 207 8.37 -11.26 -11.49
C ILE A 207 7.60 -11.87 -10.33
N GLU A 208 8.27 -12.14 -9.22
CA GLU A 208 7.65 -12.50 -7.95
C GLU A 208 7.26 -11.27 -7.11
N ASP A 209 6.10 -11.34 -6.44
CA ASP A 209 5.76 -10.43 -5.34
C ASP A 209 5.96 -11.18 -4.01
N PRO A 210 7.00 -10.84 -3.24
CA PRO A 210 7.37 -11.56 -2.02
C PRO A 210 6.39 -11.34 -0.86
N TYR A 211 5.41 -10.43 -1.00
CA TYR A 211 4.39 -10.15 0.02
C TYR A 211 3.08 -10.88 -0.22
N SER A 212 2.71 -11.15 -1.48
CA SER A 212 1.46 -11.83 -1.84
C SER A 212 1.66 -13.31 -2.16
N GLU A 213 2.91 -13.78 -2.24
CA GLU A 213 3.27 -15.14 -2.68
C GLU A 213 2.73 -15.46 -4.08
N GLU A 214 2.64 -14.45 -4.93
CA GLU A 214 2.24 -14.56 -6.32
C GLU A 214 3.40 -14.26 -7.27
N VAL A 215 3.29 -14.81 -8.48
CA VAL A 215 4.18 -14.53 -9.59
C VAL A 215 3.35 -13.95 -10.72
N TYR A 216 3.91 -12.93 -11.37
CA TYR A 216 3.31 -12.23 -12.48
C TYR A 216 4.14 -12.42 -13.74
N TYR A 217 3.46 -12.43 -14.88
CA TYR A 217 4.10 -12.42 -16.19
C TYR A 217 3.17 -11.76 -17.22
N THR A 218 3.73 -11.38 -18.36
CA THR A 218 2.97 -10.79 -19.46
C THR A 218 2.93 -11.67 -20.70
N THR A 219 1.85 -11.54 -21.43
CA THR A 219 1.70 -12.00 -22.81
C THR A 219 1.34 -10.80 -23.68
N SER A 220 1.76 -10.80 -24.94
CA SER A 220 1.39 -9.77 -25.91
C SER A 220 0.78 -10.44 -27.12
N ASP A 221 -0.43 -10.02 -27.46
CA ASP A 221 -1.19 -10.52 -28.61
C ASP A 221 -1.91 -9.34 -29.27
N GLY A 222 -1.72 -9.17 -30.58
CA GLY A 222 -2.33 -8.08 -31.35
C GLY A 222 -2.07 -6.66 -30.80
N GLY A 223 -0.90 -6.41 -30.20
CA GLY A 223 -0.57 -5.12 -29.57
C GLY A 223 -1.16 -4.90 -28.17
N ILE A 224 -1.96 -5.86 -27.67
CA ILE A 224 -2.50 -5.81 -26.30
C ILE A 224 -1.57 -6.60 -25.39
N THR A 225 -1.03 -5.92 -24.38
CA THR A 225 -0.26 -6.57 -23.32
C THR A 225 -1.20 -6.96 -22.19
N THR A 226 -1.16 -8.24 -21.80
CA THR A 226 -1.97 -8.79 -20.70
C THR A 226 -1.07 -9.28 -19.58
N ILE A 227 -1.34 -8.81 -18.36
CA ILE A 227 -0.69 -9.27 -17.12
C ILE A 227 -1.48 -10.44 -16.55
N HIS A 228 -0.78 -11.54 -16.30
CA HIS A 228 -1.28 -12.73 -15.63
C HIS A 228 -0.64 -12.87 -14.26
N SER A 229 -1.38 -13.46 -13.32
CA SER A 229 -0.94 -13.81 -11.97
C SER A 229 -1.06 -15.31 -11.76
N LEU A 230 -0.19 -15.88 -10.94
CA LEU A 230 -0.30 -17.24 -10.45
C LEU A 230 0.25 -17.33 -9.03
N PRO A 231 -0.36 -18.12 -8.13
CA PRO A 231 0.25 -18.42 -6.84
C PRO A 231 1.60 -19.11 -7.02
N MET A 232 2.63 -18.71 -6.26
CA MET A 232 3.99 -19.26 -6.34
C MET A 232 3.99 -20.81 -6.25
N SER A 233 3.13 -21.37 -5.40
CA SER A 233 2.93 -22.83 -5.26
C SER A 233 2.50 -23.54 -6.55
N ARG A 234 1.95 -22.81 -7.52
CA ARG A 234 1.53 -23.33 -8.84
C ARG A 234 2.54 -23.05 -9.95
N LEU A 235 3.71 -22.49 -9.65
CA LEU A 235 4.72 -22.12 -10.65
C LEU A 235 5.14 -23.31 -11.53
N LEU A 236 5.33 -24.50 -10.94
CA LEU A 236 5.68 -25.71 -11.70
C LEU A 236 4.59 -26.16 -12.67
N SER A 237 3.31 -25.90 -12.37
CA SER A 237 2.22 -26.20 -13.31
C SER A 237 2.30 -25.31 -14.55
N ALA A 238 2.70 -24.05 -14.40
CA ALA A 238 2.94 -23.16 -15.52
C ALA A 238 4.18 -23.59 -16.33
N PHE A 239 5.27 -23.95 -15.63
CA PHE A 239 6.52 -24.30 -16.28
C PHE A 239 6.57 -25.69 -16.91
N LYS A 240 5.97 -26.73 -16.31
CA LYS A 240 5.99 -28.10 -16.86
C LYS A 240 4.79 -28.41 -17.74
N GLU A 241 3.60 -27.95 -17.35
CA GLU A 241 2.36 -28.30 -18.05
C GLU A 241 1.87 -27.17 -18.98
N GLY A 242 2.51 -26.00 -18.92
CA GLY A 242 2.09 -24.86 -19.74
C GLY A 242 0.79 -24.19 -19.26
N LYS A 243 0.29 -24.51 -18.06
CA LYS A 243 -0.92 -23.88 -17.53
C LYS A 243 -0.76 -22.35 -17.45
N ALA A 244 -1.81 -21.63 -17.83
CA ALA A 244 -1.83 -20.17 -17.79
C ALA A 244 -2.28 -19.67 -16.41
N GLY A 245 -1.74 -18.52 -16.01
CA GLY A 245 -2.18 -17.77 -14.84
C GLY A 245 -3.49 -17.01 -15.08
N LYS A 246 -4.10 -16.55 -13.98
CA LYS A 246 -5.30 -15.71 -13.99
C LYS A 246 -4.98 -14.34 -14.57
N LYS A 247 -5.77 -13.90 -15.55
CA LYS A 247 -5.68 -12.55 -16.11
C LYS A 247 -6.06 -11.50 -15.06
N ILE A 248 -5.20 -10.50 -14.87
CA ILE A 248 -5.38 -9.41 -13.92
C ILE A 248 -5.73 -8.11 -14.65
N LEU A 249 -4.95 -7.76 -15.67
CA LEU A 249 -5.08 -6.50 -16.39
C LEU A 249 -4.69 -6.70 -17.86
N SER A 250 -5.31 -5.94 -18.75
CA SER A 250 -4.83 -5.75 -20.12
C SER A 250 -4.76 -4.26 -20.43
N TYR A 251 -3.78 -3.88 -21.25
CA TYR A 251 -3.65 -2.53 -21.78
C TYR A 251 -3.10 -2.58 -23.21
N SER A 252 -3.52 -1.62 -24.04
CA SER A 252 -3.16 -1.50 -25.45
C SER A 252 -1.97 -0.57 -25.70
N ASP A 253 -1.43 0.05 -24.66
CA ASP A 253 -0.35 1.02 -24.76
C ASP A 253 1.01 0.33 -24.85
N ASP A 254 2.02 1.02 -25.41
CA ASP A 254 3.45 0.61 -25.47
C ASP A 254 4.15 0.58 -24.09
N ARG A 255 3.38 0.32 -23.02
CA ARG A 255 3.89 0.24 -21.65
C ARG A 255 4.57 -1.11 -21.43
N THR A 256 5.78 -1.05 -20.93
CA THR A 256 6.54 -2.20 -20.45
C THR A 256 6.15 -2.52 -19.00
N PHE A 257 6.03 -3.82 -18.70
CA PHE A 257 5.81 -4.31 -17.34
C PHE A 257 7.13 -4.29 -16.57
N VAL A 258 7.15 -3.60 -15.42
CA VAL A 258 8.39 -3.37 -14.67
C VAL A 258 8.44 -4.17 -13.39
N SER A 259 7.38 -4.12 -12.57
CA SER A 259 7.32 -4.85 -11.29
C SER A 259 5.91 -4.93 -10.71
N VAL A 260 5.69 -5.94 -9.86
CA VAL A 260 4.61 -5.94 -8.86
C VAL A 260 5.25 -6.21 -7.50
N THR A 261 4.92 -5.39 -6.51
CA THR A 261 5.41 -5.57 -5.14
C THR A 261 4.38 -5.05 -4.17
N SER A 262 4.04 -5.84 -3.14
CA SER A 262 3.02 -5.48 -2.15
C SER A 262 1.67 -5.07 -2.78
N GLY A 263 1.24 -5.76 -3.85
CA GLY A 263 -0.03 -5.45 -4.50
C GLY A 263 -0.04 -4.10 -5.25
N VAL A 264 1.13 -3.56 -5.58
CA VAL A 264 1.27 -2.38 -6.44
C VAL A 264 1.93 -2.76 -7.75
N LEU A 265 1.28 -2.43 -8.85
CA LEU A 265 1.78 -2.58 -10.21
C LEU A 265 2.53 -1.33 -10.65
N ILE A 266 3.74 -1.55 -11.17
CA ILE A 266 4.57 -0.53 -11.80
C ILE A 266 4.76 -0.89 -13.27
N THR A 267 4.42 0.06 -14.14
CA THR A 267 4.64 -0.03 -15.59
C THR A 267 5.41 1.19 -16.07
N GLN A 268 6.15 1.05 -17.16
CA GLN A 268 6.98 2.12 -17.72
C GLN A 268 6.66 2.31 -19.19
N GLN A 269 6.50 3.56 -19.60
CA GLN A 269 6.48 3.97 -21.00
C GLN A 269 7.75 4.78 -21.27
N SER A 270 8.48 4.43 -22.32
CA SER A 270 9.65 5.18 -22.74
C SER A 270 9.43 5.64 -24.18
N GLN A 271 9.51 6.95 -24.40
CA GLN A 271 9.36 7.57 -25.72
C GLN A 271 10.44 8.64 -25.87
N ASP A 272 11.31 8.46 -26.87
CA ASP A 272 12.45 9.35 -27.17
C ASP A 272 13.34 9.66 -25.95
N ASP A 273 13.22 10.86 -25.40
CA ASP A 273 13.95 11.43 -24.27
C ASP A 273 13.13 11.48 -22.97
N HIS A 274 11.91 10.90 -22.98
CA HIS A 274 10.98 10.88 -21.88
C HIS A 274 10.71 9.45 -21.40
N THR A 275 10.81 9.23 -20.10
CA THR A 275 10.38 7.99 -19.45
C THR A 275 9.33 8.29 -18.40
N SER A 276 8.17 7.67 -18.50
CA SER A 276 7.07 7.79 -17.56
C SER A 276 6.83 6.48 -16.83
N PHE A 277 6.85 6.51 -15.50
CA PHE A 277 6.46 5.38 -14.65
C PHE A 277 5.04 5.57 -14.15
N PHE A 278 4.19 4.57 -14.36
CA PHE A 278 2.82 4.53 -13.89
C PHE A 278 2.71 3.51 -12.76
N VAL A 279 2.26 3.97 -11.60
CA VAL A 279 2.15 3.19 -10.37
C VAL A 279 0.68 3.13 -9.94
N ARG A 280 0.15 1.93 -9.74
CA ARG A 280 -1.27 1.71 -9.39
C ARG A 280 -1.44 0.49 -8.49
N SER A 281 -2.47 0.51 -7.64
CA SER A 281 -2.85 -0.67 -6.87
C SER A 281 -3.49 -1.74 -7.77
N ILE A 282 -3.20 -3.03 -7.51
CA ILE A 282 -3.88 -4.17 -8.13
C ILE A 282 -4.97 -4.79 -7.24
N THR A 283 -5.04 -4.41 -5.96
CA THR A 283 -6.10 -4.90 -5.06
C THR A 283 -7.44 -4.21 -5.34
N ASN A 284 -7.42 -2.98 -5.83
CA ASN A 284 -8.61 -2.14 -6.05
C ASN A 284 -8.82 -1.78 -7.52
N LEU A 285 -8.60 -2.73 -8.42
CA LEU A 285 -8.71 -2.52 -9.88
C LEU A 285 -10.08 -1.98 -10.33
N ASN A 286 -11.14 -2.32 -9.60
CA ASN A 286 -12.51 -1.93 -9.92
C ASN A 286 -12.96 -0.65 -9.19
N GLU A 287 -12.29 -0.25 -8.11
CA GLU A 287 -12.71 0.86 -7.25
C GLU A 287 -11.92 2.15 -7.52
N THR A 288 -10.65 2.02 -7.92
CA THR A 288 -9.78 3.18 -8.18
C THR A 288 -9.07 2.99 -9.51
N THR A 289 -9.50 3.76 -10.52
CA THR A 289 -8.76 3.94 -11.80
C THR A 289 -7.52 4.82 -11.62
N ILE A 290 -7.33 5.38 -10.43
CA ILE A 290 -6.37 6.43 -10.13
C ILE A 290 -5.01 5.79 -9.80
N GLY A 291 -4.01 6.16 -10.58
CA GLY A 291 -2.61 5.82 -10.35
C GLY A 291 -1.75 7.08 -10.37
N VAL A 292 -0.51 6.97 -9.90
CA VAL A 292 0.47 8.04 -9.95
C VAL A 292 1.33 7.87 -11.20
N SER A 293 1.53 8.94 -11.94
CA SER A 293 2.46 8.97 -13.08
C SER A 293 3.64 9.87 -12.74
N CYS A 294 4.85 9.36 -12.98
CA CYS A 294 6.10 10.09 -12.79
C CYS A 294 6.88 10.13 -14.10
N GLY A 295 6.96 11.32 -14.69
CA GLY A 295 7.72 11.58 -15.92
C GLY A 295 9.12 12.08 -15.61
N PHE A 296 10.11 11.56 -16.33
CA PHE A 296 11.51 11.95 -16.25
C PHE A 296 12.05 12.22 -17.65
N THR A 297 12.74 13.34 -17.81
CA THR A 297 13.54 13.63 -19.00
C THR A 297 14.95 13.07 -18.84
N HIS A 298 15.49 12.49 -19.91
CA HIS A 298 16.85 11.96 -19.93
C HIS A 298 17.50 12.21 -21.29
N GLU A 299 18.83 12.25 -21.31
CA GLU A 299 19.55 12.34 -22.59
C GLU A 299 19.22 11.14 -23.47
N ARG A 300 18.91 11.42 -24.75
CA ARG A 300 18.57 10.40 -25.75
C ARG A 300 19.62 9.30 -25.73
N TRP A 301 19.20 8.08 -25.39
CA TRP A 301 20.07 6.92 -25.46
C TRP A 301 20.43 6.66 -26.93
N GLY A 302 21.70 6.35 -27.21
CA GLY A 302 22.08 5.76 -28.51
C GLY A 302 21.51 4.35 -28.65
N ASP A 303 22.01 3.55 -29.59
CA ASP A 303 21.53 2.19 -29.92
C ASP A 303 21.50 1.14 -28.77
N GLY A 304 21.82 1.53 -27.53
CA GLY A 304 21.72 0.67 -26.34
C GLY A 304 20.63 1.15 -25.38
N ASN A 305 19.48 0.49 -25.37
CA ASN A 305 18.48 0.65 -24.31
C ASN A 305 18.95 -0.14 -23.05
N PRO A 306 19.21 0.50 -21.89
CA PRO A 306 19.65 -0.16 -20.66
C PRO A 306 18.59 -1.10 -20.04
N GLY A 307 17.40 -1.20 -20.65
CA GLY A 307 16.30 -2.02 -20.18
C GLY A 307 15.57 -1.40 -18.99
N SER A 308 14.39 -1.94 -18.69
CA SER A 308 13.59 -1.51 -17.54
C SER A 308 14.29 -1.88 -16.23
N PRO A 309 14.31 -0.96 -15.23
CA PRO A 309 14.87 -1.26 -13.92
C PRO A 309 14.05 -2.34 -13.21
N TYR A 310 14.67 -3.13 -12.35
CA TYR A 310 13.94 -3.91 -11.36
C TYR A 310 13.57 -2.98 -10.19
N LEU A 311 12.31 -3.03 -9.76
CA LEU A 311 11.80 -2.21 -8.65
C LEU A 311 11.18 -3.11 -7.58
N ALA A 312 11.57 -2.92 -6.32
CA ALA A 312 10.95 -3.57 -5.17
C ALA A 312 10.63 -2.54 -4.08
N ILE A 313 9.58 -2.78 -3.31
CA ILE A 313 9.17 -1.91 -2.20
C ILE A 313 9.19 -2.74 -0.94
N ILE A 314 10.02 -2.34 0.02
CA ILE A 314 10.03 -2.89 1.37
C ILE A 314 9.19 -2.00 2.25
N ARG A 315 8.35 -2.57 3.10
CA ARG A 315 7.35 -1.81 3.86
C ARG A 315 7.19 -2.26 5.30
N ASP A 316 6.57 -1.38 6.09
CA ASP A 316 6.07 -1.62 7.44
C ASP A 316 7.16 -2.20 8.37
N TRP A 317 6.91 -3.35 9.01
CA TRP A 317 7.83 -3.92 9.99
C TRP A 317 9.25 -4.14 9.44
N GLU A 318 9.37 -4.63 8.21
CA GLU A 318 10.67 -4.86 7.58
C GLU A 318 11.43 -3.56 7.30
N TYR A 319 10.70 -2.49 7.00
CA TYR A 319 11.28 -1.15 6.91
C TYR A 319 11.83 -0.70 8.26
N CYS A 320 11.06 -0.87 9.34
CA CYS A 320 11.50 -0.49 10.70
C CYS A 320 12.74 -1.30 11.14
N GLN A 321 12.82 -2.60 10.80
CA GLN A 321 14.01 -3.40 11.06
C GLN A 321 15.26 -2.87 10.35
N ILE A 322 15.13 -2.36 9.11
CA ILE A 322 16.25 -1.77 8.38
C ILE A 322 16.60 -0.38 8.92
N ARG A 323 15.59 0.43 9.29
CA ARG A 323 15.73 1.80 9.80
C ARG A 323 16.40 1.82 11.18
N ASP A 324 15.87 1.03 12.11
CA ASP A 324 16.22 1.08 13.54
C ASP A 324 17.19 -0.03 13.95
N GLY A 325 17.40 -1.03 13.08
CA GLY A 325 18.36 -2.11 13.29
C GLY A 325 18.03 -2.92 14.55
N PRO A 326 19.02 -3.19 15.42
CA PRO A 326 18.82 -3.94 16.66
C PRO A 326 17.83 -3.30 17.66
N HIS A 327 17.49 -2.03 17.48
CA HIS A 327 16.57 -1.29 18.35
C HIS A 327 15.13 -1.26 17.80
N ALA A 328 14.87 -1.91 16.66
CA ALA A 328 13.54 -1.98 16.08
C ALA A 328 12.57 -2.71 17.02
N ASP A 329 11.43 -2.08 17.29
CA ASP A 329 10.35 -2.65 18.10
C ASP A 329 9.06 -2.76 17.28
N PRO A 330 8.44 -3.96 17.15
CA PRO A 330 7.24 -4.15 16.33
C PRO A 330 6.06 -3.31 16.78
N ALA A 331 5.87 -3.14 18.09
CA ALA A 331 4.73 -2.42 18.65
C ALA A 331 4.83 -0.92 18.33
N THR A 332 6.00 -0.34 18.55
CA THR A 332 6.30 1.06 18.23
C THR A 332 6.15 1.33 16.73
N CYS A 333 6.69 0.44 15.88
CA CYS A 333 6.56 0.56 14.43
C CYS A 333 5.09 0.54 13.97
N LEU A 334 4.28 -0.36 14.52
CA LEU A 334 2.84 -0.43 14.22
C LEU A 334 2.11 0.83 14.71
N GLU A 335 2.42 1.31 15.92
CA GLU A 335 1.82 2.51 16.48
C GLU A 335 2.12 3.75 15.63
N GLU A 336 3.38 3.95 15.23
CA GLU A 336 3.78 5.05 14.32
C GLU A 336 2.94 5.06 13.03
N ARG A 337 2.76 3.88 12.42
CA ARG A 337 1.96 3.73 11.19
C ARG A 337 0.50 4.05 11.44
N GLU A 338 -0.07 3.55 12.53
CA GLU A 338 -1.48 3.76 12.88
C GLU A 338 -1.75 5.24 13.17
N GLN A 339 -0.89 5.89 13.93
CA GLN A 339 -0.95 7.33 14.17
C GLN A 339 -0.81 8.13 12.86
N TRP A 340 0.01 7.68 11.92
CA TRP A 340 0.10 8.30 10.59
C TRP A 340 -1.18 8.11 9.76
N LEU A 341 -1.75 6.90 9.72
CA LEU A 341 -3.01 6.63 9.03
C LEU A 341 -4.17 7.48 9.56
N LEU A 342 -4.21 7.70 10.88
CA LEU A 342 -5.18 8.59 11.53
C LEU A 342 -4.98 10.05 11.13
N ARG A 343 -3.73 10.53 11.13
CA ARG A 343 -3.39 11.91 10.71
C ARG A 343 -3.75 12.18 9.25
N GLU A 344 -3.57 11.19 8.38
CA GLU A 344 -3.95 11.27 6.96
C GLU A 344 -5.45 11.11 6.70
N GLY A 345 -6.26 10.85 7.74
CA GLY A 345 -7.69 10.59 7.58
C GLY A 345 -8.02 9.28 6.85
N MET A 346 -7.04 8.39 6.67
CA MET A 346 -7.22 7.09 6.01
C MET A 346 -7.78 6.02 6.95
N LYS A 347 -7.72 6.27 8.26
CA LYS A 347 -8.39 5.46 9.28
C LYS A 347 -9.28 6.37 10.11
N SER A 348 -10.54 5.98 10.30
CA SER A 348 -11.45 6.69 11.20
C SER A 348 -11.12 6.30 12.64
N ASN A 349 -10.92 7.29 13.49
CA ASN A 349 -10.82 7.06 14.93
C ASN A 349 -12.15 6.49 15.45
N SER A 350 -12.10 5.43 16.25
CA SER A 350 -13.29 4.85 16.92
C SER A 350 -14.01 5.88 17.80
N THR A 351 -13.30 6.89 18.29
CA THR A 351 -13.86 8.02 19.04
C THR A 351 -14.79 8.91 18.20
N ASN A 352 -14.58 9.01 16.88
CA ASN A 352 -15.49 9.75 15.99
C ASN A 352 -16.85 9.06 15.88
N LEU A 353 -16.90 7.74 16.00
CA LEU A 353 -18.14 6.97 15.95
C LEU A 353 -18.97 7.18 17.23
N LEU A 354 -18.30 7.27 18.37
CA LEU A 354 -18.92 7.57 19.67
C LEU A 354 -19.39 9.02 19.75
N PHE A 355 -18.61 9.97 19.22
CA PHE A 355 -19.01 11.37 19.06
C PHE A 355 -20.22 11.53 18.12
N LEU A 356 -20.22 10.84 16.98
CA LEU A 356 -21.35 10.82 16.05
C LEU A 356 -22.61 10.23 16.70
N ALA A 357 -22.47 9.12 17.44
CA ALA A 357 -23.58 8.53 18.18
C ALA A 357 -24.15 9.50 19.23
N LEU A 358 -23.28 10.19 19.97
CA LEU A 358 -23.67 11.18 20.97
C LEU A 358 -24.38 12.39 20.32
N LEU A 359 -23.90 12.84 19.16
CA LEU A 359 -24.53 13.90 18.37
C LEU A 359 -25.93 13.48 17.86
N ILE A 360 -26.08 12.25 17.38
CA ILE A 360 -27.38 11.69 16.97
C ILE A 360 -28.36 11.66 18.15
N VAL A 361 -27.91 11.18 19.32
CA VAL A 361 -28.73 11.15 20.54
C VAL A 361 -29.16 12.56 20.95
N LEU A 362 -28.25 13.54 20.89
CA LEU A 362 -28.57 14.93 21.19
C LEU A 362 -29.65 15.50 20.25
N ILE A 363 -29.54 15.22 18.94
CA ILE A 363 -30.53 15.67 17.95
C ILE A 363 -31.91 15.07 18.27
N ILE A 364 -31.98 13.77 18.55
CA ILE A 364 -33.23 13.08 18.91
C ILE A 364 -33.86 13.74 20.15
N LEU A 365 -33.07 14.01 21.19
CA LEU A 365 -33.55 14.58 22.44
C LEU A 365 -34.09 16.01 22.24
N VAL A 366 -33.40 16.84 21.43
CA VAL A 366 -33.86 18.18 21.07
C VAL A 366 -35.16 18.12 20.25
N THR A 367 -35.27 17.20 19.29
CA THR A 367 -36.52 17.03 18.52
C THR A 367 -37.69 16.57 19.38
N LEU A 368 -37.46 15.64 20.32
CA LEU A 368 -38.48 15.21 21.28
C LEU A 368 -38.94 16.38 22.16
N LEU A 369 -38.01 17.20 22.65
CA LEU A 369 -38.32 18.36 23.47
C LEU A 369 -39.15 19.40 22.69
N LEU A 370 -38.80 19.65 21.42
CA LEU A 370 -39.60 20.51 20.53
C LEU A 370 -41.01 19.94 20.28
N LEU A 371 -41.12 18.64 20.01
CA LEU A 371 -42.43 17.99 19.84
C LEU A 371 -43.26 18.06 21.13
N LEU A 372 -42.64 17.93 22.29
CA LEU A 372 -43.32 18.02 23.58
C LEU A 372 -43.80 19.45 23.85
N LEU A 373 -43.01 20.46 23.51
CA LEU A 373 -43.44 21.87 23.56
C LEU A 373 -44.60 22.14 22.60
N LEU A 374 -44.54 21.65 21.36
CA LEU A 374 -45.64 21.76 20.40
C LEU A 374 -46.90 21.07 20.90
N TYR A 375 -46.75 19.89 21.53
CA TYR A 375 -47.85 19.14 22.12
C TYR A 375 -48.49 19.89 23.30
N ILE A 376 -47.70 20.47 24.20
CA ILE A 376 -48.20 21.30 25.31
C ILE A 376 -48.94 22.54 24.77
N CYS A 377 -48.36 23.22 23.78
CA CYS A 377 -49.01 24.37 23.13
C CYS A 377 -50.32 23.97 22.46
N TRP A 378 -50.36 22.81 21.81
CA TRP A 378 -51.58 22.26 21.20
C TRP A 378 -52.63 21.92 22.25
N LEU A 379 -52.25 21.23 23.34
CA LEU A 379 -53.13 20.89 24.46
C LEU A 379 -53.77 22.13 25.09
N ARG A 380 -52.95 23.16 25.33
CA ARG A 380 -53.44 24.43 25.88
C ARG A 380 -54.47 25.07 24.98
N ARG A 381 -54.21 25.10 23.67
CA ARG A 381 -55.15 25.63 22.68
C ARG A 381 -56.44 24.80 22.61
N SER A 382 -56.36 23.47 22.63
CA SER A 382 -57.54 22.60 22.59
C SER A 382 -58.38 22.68 23.86
N LEU A 383 -57.76 22.99 25.01
CA LEU A 383 -58.48 23.22 26.27
C LEU A 383 -59.16 24.59 26.27
N ASP A 384 -58.51 25.63 25.76
CA ASP A 384 -59.12 26.97 25.65
C ASP A 384 -60.34 26.96 24.71
N ASP A 385 -60.33 26.17 23.63
CA ASP A 385 -61.48 26.01 22.71
C ASP A 385 -62.68 25.25 23.35
N SER A 386 -62.51 24.65 24.54
CA SER A 386 -63.56 23.85 25.21
C SER A 386 -64.35 24.57 26.30
N PHE A 387 -64.01 25.83 26.62
CA PHE A 387 -64.64 26.61 27.69
C PHE A 387 -65.70 27.63 27.25
N ASP A 388 -65.94 27.79 25.94
CA ASP A 388 -66.86 28.81 25.40
C ASP A 388 -68.30 28.34 25.10
N GLU A 389 -68.72 27.17 25.59
CA GLU A 389 -70.14 26.78 25.59
C GLU A 389 -70.75 26.85 26.99
N VAL A 390 -71.21 28.05 27.41
CA VAL A 390 -72.16 28.20 28.52
C VAL A 390 -73.58 28.31 27.94
N PRO A 391 -74.46 27.30 28.13
CA PRO A 391 -75.87 27.41 27.81
C PRO A 391 -76.55 28.36 28.81
N GLN A 392 -77.37 29.27 28.29
CA GLN A 392 -78.19 30.18 29.08
C GLN A 392 -79.25 29.43 29.93
N ALA A 393 -79.47 29.94 31.15
CA ALA A 393 -80.67 29.92 32.01
C ALA A 393 -80.50 29.19 33.38
N PRO A 394 -81.40 29.39 34.36
CA PRO A 394 -81.73 30.64 35.07
C PRO A 394 -81.71 30.46 36.61
N ASN A 395 -81.66 31.58 37.36
CA ASN A 395 -82.15 31.75 38.74
C ASN A 395 -82.13 30.54 39.71
N PHE A 396 -80.97 30.26 40.33
CA PHE A 396 -80.82 29.32 41.45
C PHE A 396 -80.84 29.99 42.84
N ALA A 397 -81.45 31.18 42.97
CA ALA A 397 -81.51 31.94 44.23
C ALA A 397 -82.67 31.54 45.18
N ALA A 398 -83.32 30.37 44.98
CA ALA A 398 -84.64 30.11 45.57
C ALA A 398 -84.78 28.84 46.45
N LEU A 399 -83.71 28.15 46.86
CA LEU A 399 -83.89 26.85 47.55
C LEU A 399 -83.24 26.63 48.93
N TYR A 400 -82.54 27.60 49.53
CA TYR A 400 -82.10 27.45 50.93
C TYR A 400 -82.11 28.77 51.70
N PRO A 401 -83.23 29.15 52.36
CA PRO A 401 -83.24 30.16 53.39
C PRO A 401 -82.86 29.49 54.72
N HIS A 402 -81.86 30.03 55.42
CA HIS A 402 -81.33 29.56 56.71
C HIS A 402 -80.19 28.54 56.66
N CYS A 403 -79.00 29.01 56.27
CA CYS A 403 -77.77 28.52 56.88
C CYS A 403 -76.97 29.73 57.39
N PRO A 404 -76.61 29.79 58.69
CA PRO A 404 -75.85 30.89 59.25
C PRO A 404 -74.41 30.88 58.71
N GLY A 405 -73.83 32.08 58.62
CA GLY A 405 -72.52 32.37 58.04
C GLY A 405 -71.33 31.64 58.67
N PRO A 406 -70.14 31.93 58.12
CA PRO A 406 -69.02 31.01 57.99
C PRO A 406 -68.33 30.78 59.33
N TYR A 407 -67.95 29.53 59.63
CA TYR A 407 -66.93 29.28 60.62
C TYR A 407 -65.59 29.84 60.11
N PRO A 408 -64.96 30.78 60.83
CA PRO A 408 -63.55 31.10 60.69
C PRO A 408 -62.72 29.97 61.34
N ASP A 409 -61.41 29.98 61.15
CA ASP A 409 -60.42 29.07 61.76
C ASP A 409 -60.20 27.74 61.02
N MET A 410 -59.61 27.85 59.81
CA MET A 410 -58.63 26.85 59.38
C MET A 410 -57.24 27.51 59.36
N ASP A 411 -56.59 27.43 60.52
CA ASP A 411 -55.16 27.62 60.70
C ASP A 411 -54.42 26.49 59.96
N VAL A 412 -54.03 26.74 58.70
CA VAL A 412 -53.06 25.90 57.99
C VAL A 412 -51.70 26.58 58.18
N SER A 413 -51.01 26.17 59.23
CA SER A 413 -49.63 26.55 59.50
C SER A 413 -48.73 26.08 58.36
N VAL A 414 -48.04 27.05 57.77
CA VAL A 414 -47.04 26.92 56.71
C VAL A 414 -45.71 26.61 57.37
N ASP A 415 -45.27 25.36 57.36
CA ASP A 415 -43.88 25.04 57.66
C ASP A 415 -43.01 25.28 56.41
N ARG A 416 -42.32 26.41 56.49
CA ARG A 416 -41.32 26.91 55.58
C ARG A 416 -39.99 26.21 55.89
N TRP A 417 -39.34 25.74 54.83
CA TRP A 417 -37.98 25.21 54.84
C TRP A 417 -36.97 26.19 55.45
N ASN A 418 -35.99 25.64 56.17
CA ASN A 418 -34.59 26.08 56.22
C ASN A 418 -33.73 25.01 56.90
N TYR A 419 -32.98 24.21 56.11
CA TYR A 419 -31.52 24.07 56.14
C TYR A 419 -31.06 23.10 55.05
#